data_AF-A0A6M8W1X9-F1
#
_entry.id   AF-A0A6M8W1X9-F1
#
_cell.length_a   1.000
_cell.length_b   1.000
_cell.length_c   1.000
_cell.angle_alpha   90.00
_cell.angle_beta   90.00
_cell.angle_gamma   90.00
#
_symmetry.space_group_name_H-M   'P 1'
#
loop_
_entity.id
_entity.type
_entity.pdbx_description
1 polymer ?
#
loop_
_entity_poly.entity_id
_entity_poly.type
_entity_poly.pdbx_seq_one_letter_code
_entity_poly.pdbx_strand_id
1 'polypeptide(L)'
;MGIGRQFGGIAMAVMFMLIAIFLFSLWTPVITFCIQQINLWEFIFWTELIGFTVSFCLLKFLTRRDKVKYKRLRDLNAREMMIFSASGFLRVLAMGCLFTSFLHLSVAGAISVYDFWPIMALFISPALVTKDWSKIGLKEIFLSLFAFAGVMMLLYPETRAQFFTAEPDPWKRWGILLLPFAAGFSNALSGVIKDGLIRKMQLEDRPFLSIFVVDINYGFFCVIFAALAVFAGREFLAVPPGTYTLEGVSALLFFSLVIVVMGRLSFTLGLARAKMQNISVLWFILPILTLFWLWLFDMSAITGEIILGASMITVANLLITSKPDDRLSYPATIITLLLVSIYCYFFEGLDVDDYYQAASVPLFFYSILIAFLMDRLIRRDRFEEDLVVEMIRHVETDGPRQIKQKKTLIDKLTGIVKTSDVEKIDAYYQDLRNGGHKCFRDVTEKLDALVLSRMQGANFGEVLVLFLVGMLGILMLSVYRPPYFAGDCFAIVLAAAIAFMFFMVVDLMRLRSQFFLELDDKGKFRMSRDIMRATLIDTVVSGVLVLVVILATLGAMWLRRGTVGF
;
A
#
# COMPACT_ATOMS: atom_id res chain seq x y z
N MET A 1 28.76 19.14 -13.48
CA MET A 1 27.47 19.46 -14.17
C MET A 1 26.46 18.30 -14.26
N GLY A 2 26.67 17.12 -13.65
CA GLY A 2 25.72 15.99 -13.71
C GLY A 2 24.61 15.99 -12.64
N ILE A 3 24.86 16.58 -11.47
CA ILE A 3 23.94 16.52 -10.31
C ILE A 3 22.71 17.45 -10.50
N GLY A 4 22.89 18.61 -11.15
CA GLY A 4 21.79 19.55 -11.45
C GLY A 4 20.77 19.02 -12.46
N ARG A 5 21.18 18.18 -13.43
CA ARG A 5 20.25 17.54 -14.38
C ARG A 5 19.44 16.40 -13.75
N GLN A 6 19.97 15.73 -12.73
CA GLN A 6 19.25 14.67 -12.01
C GLN A 6 18.16 15.23 -11.08
N PHE A 7 18.47 16.29 -10.31
CA PHE A 7 17.48 16.92 -9.43
C PHE A 7 16.34 17.58 -10.20
N GLY A 8 16.62 18.23 -11.34
CA GLY A 8 15.58 18.83 -12.19
C GLY A 8 14.60 17.82 -12.79
N GLY A 9 15.03 16.58 -13.04
CA GLY A 9 14.17 15.52 -13.57
C GLY A 9 13.13 15.04 -12.55
N ILE A 10 13.55 14.89 -11.28
CA ILE A 10 12.68 14.43 -10.19
C ILE A 10 11.66 15.51 -9.82
N ALA A 11 12.11 16.76 -9.66
CA ALA A 11 11.23 17.87 -9.33
C ALA A 11 10.14 18.08 -10.39
N MET A 12 10.49 17.98 -11.68
CA MET A 12 9.49 18.06 -12.76
C MET A 12 8.51 16.87 -12.76
N ALA A 13 8.98 15.64 -12.48
CA ALA A 13 8.09 14.47 -12.41
C ALA A 13 7.06 14.60 -11.27
N VAL A 14 7.51 15.07 -10.10
CA VAL A 14 6.65 15.35 -8.96
C VAL A 14 5.65 16.45 -9.27
N MET A 15 6.09 17.55 -9.90
CA MET A 15 5.20 18.65 -10.29
C MET A 15 4.09 18.17 -11.24
N PHE A 16 4.41 17.39 -12.28
CA PHE A 16 3.39 16.83 -13.17
C PHE A 16 2.43 15.88 -12.46
N MET A 17 2.92 15.07 -11.53
CA MET A 17 2.09 14.19 -10.72
C MET A 17 1.15 14.99 -9.80
N LEU A 18 1.63 16.05 -9.15
CA LEU A 18 0.81 16.95 -8.32
C LEU A 18 -0.24 17.69 -9.13
N ILE A 19 0.09 18.16 -10.33
CA ILE A 19 -0.89 18.76 -11.25
C ILE A 19 -1.98 17.72 -11.61
N ALA A 20 -1.58 16.48 -11.91
CA ALA A 20 -2.54 15.43 -12.20
C ALA A 20 -3.46 15.16 -11.00
N ILE A 21 -2.89 15.02 -9.80
CA ILE A 21 -3.64 14.79 -8.56
C ILE A 21 -4.62 15.94 -8.30
N PHE A 22 -4.17 17.20 -8.45
CA PHE A 22 -5.03 18.36 -8.30
C PHE A 22 -6.20 18.34 -9.28
N LEU A 23 -5.91 18.15 -10.58
CA LEU A 23 -6.93 18.11 -11.63
C LEU A 23 -7.92 16.97 -11.41
N PHE A 24 -7.42 15.76 -11.14
CA PHE A 24 -8.29 14.63 -10.86
C PHE A 24 -9.05 14.81 -9.55
N SER A 25 -8.55 15.50 -8.53
CA SER A 25 -9.32 15.69 -7.30
C SER A 25 -10.56 16.56 -7.48
N LEU A 26 -10.56 17.45 -8.48
CA LEU A 26 -11.69 18.31 -8.84
C LEU A 26 -12.77 17.57 -9.65
N TRP A 27 -12.52 16.33 -10.06
CA TRP A 27 -13.42 15.61 -10.95
C TRP A 27 -14.79 15.35 -10.32
N THR A 28 -14.81 14.97 -9.04
CA THR A 28 -16.03 14.62 -8.31
C THR A 28 -17.01 15.79 -8.21
N PRO A 29 -16.63 16.99 -7.70
CA PRO A 29 -17.58 18.09 -7.62
C PRO A 29 -18.08 18.53 -9.00
N VAL A 30 -17.23 18.50 -10.03
CA VAL A 30 -17.63 18.86 -11.40
C VAL A 30 -18.60 17.84 -11.99
N ILE A 31 -18.39 16.54 -11.74
CA ILE A 31 -19.34 15.51 -12.18
C ILE A 31 -20.67 15.67 -11.49
N THR A 32 -20.69 15.87 -10.17
CA THR A 32 -21.93 16.04 -9.40
C THR A 32 -22.77 17.18 -9.96
N PHE A 33 -22.13 18.28 -10.38
CA PHE A 33 -22.81 19.36 -11.09
C PHE A 33 -23.29 18.94 -12.50
N CYS A 34 -22.44 18.30 -13.29
CA CYS A 34 -22.76 17.90 -14.66
C CYS A 34 -23.93 16.91 -14.76
N ILE A 35 -23.98 15.90 -13.89
CA ILE A 35 -24.99 14.83 -13.94
C ILE A 35 -26.40 15.30 -13.54
N GLN A 36 -26.51 16.48 -12.92
CA GLN A 36 -27.80 17.11 -12.65
C GLN A 36 -28.41 17.76 -13.90
N GLN A 37 -27.59 18.12 -14.89
CA GLN A 37 -28.01 18.87 -16.08
C GLN A 37 -28.01 18.00 -17.34
N ILE A 38 -26.99 17.14 -17.48
CA ILE A 38 -26.78 16.27 -18.64
C ILE A 38 -27.02 14.83 -18.20
N ASN A 39 -27.73 14.08 -19.05
CA ASN A 39 -27.92 12.66 -18.87
C ASN A 39 -26.57 11.94 -18.68
N LEU A 40 -26.53 11.02 -17.71
CA LEU A 40 -25.34 10.25 -17.34
C LEU A 40 -24.58 9.64 -18.53
N TRP A 41 -25.32 8.93 -19.38
CA TRP A 41 -24.73 8.19 -20.50
C TRP A 41 -24.24 9.13 -21.59
N GLU A 42 -24.97 10.23 -21.81
CA GLU A 42 -24.55 11.29 -22.73
C GLU A 42 -23.28 11.98 -22.23
N PHE A 43 -23.19 12.25 -20.92
CA PHE A 43 -21.99 12.80 -20.29
C PHE A 43 -20.77 11.88 -20.47
N ILE A 44 -20.91 10.58 -20.22
CA ILE A 44 -19.85 9.59 -20.44
C ILE A 44 -19.43 9.55 -21.92
N PHE A 45 -20.40 9.53 -22.83
CA PHE A 45 -20.14 9.53 -24.27
C PHE A 45 -19.34 10.75 -24.72
N TRP A 46 -19.79 11.95 -24.36
CA TRP A 46 -19.10 13.18 -24.75
C TRP A 46 -17.70 13.27 -24.14
N THR A 47 -17.53 12.86 -22.88
CA THR A 47 -16.22 12.83 -22.22
C THR A 47 -15.23 11.94 -22.98
N GLU A 48 -15.63 10.70 -23.30
CA GLU A 48 -14.74 9.77 -23.99
C GLU A 48 -14.52 10.17 -25.45
N LEU A 49 -15.52 10.77 -26.12
CA LEU A 49 -15.37 11.28 -27.48
C LEU A 49 -14.37 12.44 -27.56
N ILE A 50 -14.47 13.41 -26.64
CA ILE A 50 -13.53 14.53 -26.54
C ILE A 50 -12.13 14.00 -26.21
N GLY A 51 -12.02 13.12 -25.21
CA GLY A 51 -10.75 12.51 -24.80
C GLY A 51 -10.06 11.75 -25.95
N PHE A 52 -10.82 10.95 -26.70
CA PHE A 52 -10.35 10.25 -27.90
C PHE A 52 -9.89 11.23 -28.97
N THR A 53 -10.69 12.24 -29.29
CA THR A 53 -10.40 13.22 -30.35
C THR A 53 -9.12 14.00 -30.04
N VAL A 54 -8.96 14.48 -28.81
CA VAL A 54 -7.76 15.22 -28.42
C VAL A 54 -6.53 14.32 -28.41
N SER A 55 -6.64 13.09 -27.89
CA SER A 55 -5.55 12.12 -27.90
C SER A 55 -5.11 11.78 -29.33
N PHE A 56 -6.07 11.63 -30.25
CA PHE A 56 -5.82 11.42 -31.67
C PHE A 56 -5.12 12.62 -32.33
N CYS A 57 -5.60 13.84 -32.07
CA CYS A 57 -4.96 15.07 -32.55
C CYS A 57 -3.52 15.21 -32.03
N LEU A 58 -3.29 14.93 -30.75
CA LEU A 58 -1.96 14.96 -30.13
C LEU A 58 -1.03 13.90 -30.74
N LEU A 59 -1.49 12.67 -30.91
CA LEU A 59 -0.68 11.64 -31.56
C LEU A 59 -0.33 12.03 -33.00
N LYS A 60 -1.29 12.55 -33.78
CA LYS A 60 -1.03 13.03 -35.15
C LYS A 60 -0.01 14.16 -35.16
N PHE A 61 -0.12 15.11 -34.24
CA PHE A 61 0.82 16.23 -34.13
C PHE A 61 2.24 15.73 -33.78
N LEU A 62 2.37 14.84 -32.80
CA LEU A 62 3.66 14.29 -32.36
C LEU A 62 4.30 13.40 -33.44
N THR A 63 3.52 12.57 -34.13
CA THR A 63 4.02 11.65 -35.17
C THR A 63 4.36 12.35 -36.50
N ARG A 64 3.77 13.51 -36.78
CA ARG A 64 4.06 14.31 -37.99
C ARG A 64 5.51 14.75 -38.07
N ARG A 65 6.18 14.94 -36.92
CA ARG A 65 7.60 15.33 -36.87
C ARG A 65 8.57 14.15 -37.07
N ASP A 66 8.17 12.94 -36.69
CA ASP A 66 9.12 11.86 -36.45
C ASP A 66 8.97 10.61 -37.34
N LYS A 67 7.97 10.56 -38.26
CA LYS A 67 7.71 9.42 -39.16
C LYS A 67 7.74 8.05 -38.47
N VAL A 68 7.30 7.98 -37.20
CA VAL A 68 7.30 6.72 -36.43
C VAL A 68 6.19 5.81 -36.94
N LYS A 69 6.53 4.56 -37.28
CA LYS A 69 5.55 3.51 -37.57
C LYS A 69 4.98 3.00 -36.25
N TYR A 70 3.67 3.03 -36.09
CA TYR A 70 2.95 2.46 -34.96
C TYR A 70 1.78 1.62 -35.48
N LYS A 71 1.40 0.58 -34.73
CA LYS A 71 0.24 -0.24 -35.08
C LYS A 71 -1.04 0.60 -34.98
N ARG A 72 -1.75 0.72 -36.09
CA ARG A 72 -3.08 1.33 -36.12
C ARG A 72 -4.13 0.29 -35.76
N LEU A 73 -5.35 0.74 -35.54
CA LEU A 73 -6.51 -0.11 -35.23
C LEU A 73 -6.72 -1.21 -36.29
N ARG A 74 -6.40 -0.93 -37.56
CA ARG A 74 -6.45 -1.90 -38.67
C ARG A 74 -5.38 -2.99 -38.61
N ASP A 75 -4.28 -2.73 -37.91
CA ASP A 75 -3.12 -3.63 -37.80
C ASP A 75 -3.23 -4.54 -36.57
N LEU A 76 -4.33 -4.46 -35.82
CA LEU A 76 -4.60 -5.26 -34.64
C LEU A 76 -5.17 -6.62 -35.04
N ASN A 77 -4.65 -7.69 -34.44
CA ASN A 77 -5.23 -9.02 -34.62
C ASN A 77 -6.58 -9.12 -33.88
N ALA A 78 -7.44 -10.06 -34.26
CA ALA A 78 -8.76 -10.27 -33.64
C ALA A 78 -8.69 -10.41 -32.11
N ARG A 79 -7.67 -11.11 -31.60
CA ARG A 79 -7.42 -11.23 -30.15
C ARG A 79 -7.11 -9.89 -29.49
N GLU A 80 -6.32 -9.03 -30.14
CA GLU A 80 -5.97 -7.71 -29.60
C GLU A 80 -7.19 -6.80 -29.62
N MET A 81 -7.98 -6.81 -30.70
CA MET A 81 -9.26 -6.12 -30.78
C MET A 81 -10.22 -6.54 -29.66
N MET A 82 -10.34 -7.85 -29.39
CA MET A 82 -11.18 -8.36 -28.30
C MET A 82 -10.72 -7.84 -26.94
N ILE A 83 -9.41 -7.79 -26.68
CA ILE A 83 -8.87 -7.31 -25.41
C ILE A 83 -9.08 -5.79 -25.25
N PHE A 84 -8.86 -5.00 -26.31
CA PHE A 84 -9.15 -3.56 -26.30
C PHE A 84 -10.65 -3.30 -26.10
N SER A 85 -11.49 -4.06 -26.79
CA SER A 85 -12.95 -3.99 -26.66
C SER A 85 -13.39 -4.29 -25.22
N ALA A 86 -12.92 -5.39 -24.63
CA ALA A 86 -13.21 -5.74 -23.25
C ALA A 86 -12.75 -4.65 -22.26
N SER A 87 -11.54 -4.11 -22.44
CA SER A 87 -11.01 -3.04 -21.60
C SER A 87 -11.85 -1.76 -21.70
N GLY A 88 -12.29 -1.39 -22.90
CA GLY A 88 -13.15 -0.23 -23.15
C GLY A 88 -14.56 -0.41 -22.58
N PHE A 89 -15.16 -1.59 -22.75
CA PHE A 89 -16.45 -1.94 -22.14
C PHE A 89 -16.40 -1.81 -20.62
N LEU A 90 -15.39 -2.41 -19.98
CA LEU A 90 -15.21 -2.36 -18.53
C LEU A 90 -15.03 -0.93 -18.00
N ARG A 91 -14.44 -0.03 -18.80
CA ARG A 91 -14.29 1.38 -18.42
C ARG A 91 -15.62 2.12 -18.43
N VAL A 92 -16.40 1.95 -19.49
CA VAL A 92 -17.75 2.55 -19.59
C VAL A 92 -18.65 1.99 -18.50
N LEU A 93 -18.56 0.68 -18.24
CA LEU A 93 -19.26 0.03 -17.13
C LEU A 93 -18.84 0.63 -15.78
N ALA A 94 -17.53 0.82 -15.55
CA ALA A 94 -17.03 1.43 -14.32
C ALA A 94 -17.60 2.83 -14.09
N MET A 95 -17.57 3.69 -15.12
CA MET A 95 -18.11 5.06 -15.01
C MET A 95 -19.63 5.06 -14.85
N GLY A 96 -20.34 4.19 -15.59
CA GLY A 96 -21.78 4.02 -15.47
C GLY A 96 -22.20 3.58 -14.06
N CYS A 97 -21.57 2.54 -13.51
CA CYS A 97 -21.83 2.07 -12.15
C CYS A 97 -21.51 3.13 -11.10
N LEU A 98 -20.36 3.81 -11.22
CA LEU A 98 -19.97 4.84 -10.25
C LEU A 98 -20.95 6.01 -10.27
N PHE A 99 -21.26 6.56 -11.44
CA PHE A 99 -22.12 7.74 -11.48
C PHE A 99 -23.58 7.41 -11.16
N THR A 100 -24.05 6.20 -11.49
CA THR A 100 -25.35 5.71 -11.01
C THR A 100 -25.37 5.63 -9.49
N SER A 101 -24.26 5.26 -8.84
CA SER A 101 -24.19 5.23 -7.38
C SER A 101 -24.31 6.62 -6.74
N PHE A 102 -23.85 7.70 -7.41
CA PHE A 102 -24.02 9.07 -6.93
C PHE A 102 -25.49 9.54 -6.87
N LEU A 103 -26.39 8.87 -7.60
CA LEU A 103 -27.82 9.17 -7.56
C LEU A 103 -28.53 8.56 -6.33
N HIS A 104 -27.90 7.62 -5.63
CA HIS A 104 -28.52 6.84 -4.57
C HIS A 104 -27.74 6.81 -3.26
N LEU A 105 -26.43 7.07 -3.30
CA LEU A 105 -25.52 7.08 -2.16
C LEU A 105 -24.89 8.45 -1.99
N SER A 106 -24.32 8.73 -0.82
CA SER A 106 -23.48 9.91 -0.67
C SER A 106 -22.30 9.87 -1.65
N VAL A 107 -22.03 11.01 -2.30
CA VAL A 107 -20.94 11.13 -3.28
C VAL A 107 -19.59 10.77 -2.63
N ALA A 108 -19.38 11.21 -1.39
CA ALA A 108 -18.18 10.91 -0.60
C ALA A 108 -18.05 9.43 -0.24
N GLY A 109 -19.13 8.76 0.14
CA GLY A 109 -19.13 7.31 0.41
C GLY A 109 -18.83 6.51 -0.86
N ALA A 110 -19.54 6.79 -1.95
CA ALA A 110 -19.38 6.11 -3.23
C ALA A 110 -17.95 6.25 -3.80
N ILE A 111 -17.39 7.47 -3.81
CA ILE A 111 -16.02 7.67 -4.33
C ILE A 111 -14.97 6.98 -3.46
N SER A 112 -15.13 7.01 -2.14
CA SER A 112 -14.18 6.39 -1.22
C SER A 112 -14.17 4.86 -1.36
N VAL A 113 -15.33 4.25 -1.62
CA VAL A 113 -15.42 2.81 -1.94
C VAL A 113 -14.82 2.50 -3.31
N TYR A 114 -15.04 3.35 -4.31
CA TYR A 114 -14.43 3.22 -5.63
C TYR A 114 -12.89 3.23 -5.56
N ASP A 115 -12.30 4.05 -4.68
CA ASP A 115 -10.85 4.15 -4.46
C ASP A 115 -10.20 2.90 -3.84
N PHE A 116 -10.98 1.86 -3.53
CA PHE A 116 -10.48 0.52 -3.21
C PHE A 116 -9.91 -0.23 -4.44
N TRP A 117 -10.13 0.27 -5.66
CA TRP A 117 -9.70 -0.38 -6.90
C TRP A 117 -8.21 -0.78 -6.99
N PRO A 118 -7.21 -0.08 -6.40
CA PRO A 118 -5.80 -0.51 -6.52
C PRO A 118 -5.53 -1.83 -5.78
N ILE A 119 -6.23 -2.07 -4.67
CA ILE A 119 -6.17 -3.35 -3.94
C ILE A 119 -6.76 -4.46 -4.81
N MET A 120 -7.89 -4.21 -5.48
CA MET A 120 -8.44 -5.18 -6.43
C MET A 120 -7.44 -5.46 -7.57
N ALA A 121 -6.79 -4.43 -8.10
CA ALA A 121 -5.79 -4.56 -9.16
C ALA A 121 -4.60 -5.43 -8.74
N LEU A 122 -4.20 -5.38 -7.46
CA LEU A 122 -3.15 -6.24 -6.88
C LEU A 122 -3.46 -7.73 -7.06
N PHE A 123 -4.72 -8.15 -6.86
CA PHE A 123 -5.13 -9.55 -7.02
C PHE A 123 -5.44 -9.91 -8.49
N ILE A 124 -5.97 -8.96 -9.27
CA ILE A 124 -6.30 -9.17 -10.68
C ILE A 124 -5.04 -9.30 -11.56
N SER A 125 -3.97 -8.55 -11.26
CA SER A 125 -2.74 -8.55 -12.06
C SER A 125 -2.06 -9.93 -12.12
N PRO A 126 -1.82 -10.64 -10.99
CA PRO A 126 -1.34 -12.02 -10.98
C PRO A 126 -2.30 -12.98 -11.66
N ALA A 127 -3.61 -12.83 -11.47
CA ALA A 127 -4.59 -13.71 -12.08
C ALA A 127 -4.58 -13.65 -13.62
N LEU A 128 -4.39 -12.46 -14.21
CA LEU A 128 -4.58 -12.25 -15.65
C LEU A 128 -3.31 -11.94 -16.45
N VAL A 129 -2.37 -11.19 -15.88
CA VAL A 129 -1.22 -10.63 -16.64
C VAL A 129 0.08 -11.28 -16.24
N THR A 130 0.46 -11.25 -14.96
CA THR A 130 1.79 -11.70 -14.52
C THR A 130 1.84 -13.19 -14.22
N LYS A 131 0.70 -13.84 -13.95
CA LYS A 131 0.60 -15.28 -13.58
C LYS A 131 1.49 -15.71 -12.41
N ASP A 132 1.85 -14.74 -11.57
CA ASP A 132 2.85 -14.90 -10.52
C ASP A 132 2.26 -14.47 -9.19
N TRP A 133 1.70 -15.44 -8.47
CA TRP A 133 1.10 -15.27 -7.15
C TRP A 133 2.14 -15.14 -6.03
N SER A 134 3.41 -15.44 -6.30
CA SER A 134 4.48 -15.31 -5.30
C SER A 134 4.69 -13.86 -4.83
N LYS A 135 4.18 -12.91 -5.62
CA LYS A 135 4.21 -11.47 -5.31
C LYS A 135 3.17 -11.02 -4.28
N ILE A 136 2.17 -11.84 -3.98
CA ILE A 136 1.18 -11.56 -2.94
C ILE A 136 1.62 -12.30 -1.69
N GLY A 137 2.24 -11.58 -0.76
CA GLY A 137 2.57 -12.08 0.55
C GLY A 137 1.40 -11.97 1.52
N LEU A 138 1.61 -12.52 2.72
CA LEU A 138 0.63 -12.48 3.81
C LEU A 138 0.38 -11.04 4.30
N LYS A 139 1.39 -10.17 4.18
CA LYS A 139 1.31 -8.72 4.46
C LYS A 139 0.26 -8.05 3.57
N GLU A 140 0.31 -8.30 2.26
CA GLU A 140 -0.62 -7.72 1.29
C GLU A 140 -2.05 -8.18 1.55
N ILE A 141 -2.25 -9.45 1.91
CA ILE A 141 -3.56 -9.99 2.29
C ILE A 141 -4.11 -9.29 3.52
N PHE A 142 -3.30 -9.15 4.58
CA PHE A 142 -3.71 -8.46 5.80
C PHE A 142 -4.10 -7.00 5.55
N LEU A 143 -3.28 -6.26 4.78
CA LEU A 143 -3.58 -4.88 4.40
C LEU A 143 -4.85 -4.77 3.55
N SER A 144 -5.11 -5.76 2.69
CA SER A 144 -6.32 -5.80 1.88
C SER A 144 -7.58 -6.04 2.73
N LEU A 145 -7.50 -6.94 3.72
CA LEU A 145 -8.57 -7.14 4.69
C LEU A 145 -8.82 -5.88 5.53
N PHE A 146 -7.75 -5.20 5.92
CA PHE A 146 -7.82 -3.95 6.66
C PHE A 146 -8.52 -2.85 5.85
N ALA A 147 -8.20 -2.69 4.57
CA ALA A 147 -8.90 -1.76 3.69
C ALA A 147 -10.36 -2.16 3.45
N PHE A 148 -10.66 -3.47 3.38
CA PHE A 148 -12.02 -3.96 3.25
C PHE A 148 -12.88 -3.60 4.47
N ALA A 149 -12.31 -3.64 5.68
CA ALA A 149 -12.98 -3.11 6.87
C ALA A 149 -13.28 -1.60 6.72
N GLY A 150 -12.38 -0.82 6.12
CA GLY A 150 -12.63 0.57 5.77
C GLY A 150 -13.81 0.76 4.81
N VAL A 151 -13.94 -0.09 3.78
CA VAL A 151 -15.11 -0.10 2.87
C VAL A 151 -16.40 -0.39 3.65
N MET A 152 -16.39 -1.35 4.57
CA MET A 152 -17.57 -1.65 5.40
C MET A 152 -17.96 -0.46 6.28
N MET A 153 -16.99 0.27 6.83
CA MET A 153 -17.25 1.49 7.60
C MET A 153 -17.87 2.61 6.75
N LEU A 154 -17.42 2.76 5.50
CA LEU A 154 -17.97 3.75 4.56
C LEU A 154 -19.41 3.44 4.16
N LEU A 155 -19.75 2.16 3.99
CA LEU A 155 -21.10 1.74 3.61
C LEU A 155 -22.06 1.72 4.79
N TYR A 156 -21.57 1.73 6.03
CA TYR A 156 -22.42 1.64 7.22
C TYR A 156 -23.42 2.80 7.37
N PRO A 157 -23.03 4.08 7.24
CA PRO A 157 -23.99 5.19 7.21
C PRO A 157 -25.02 5.07 6.07
N GLU A 158 -24.60 4.57 4.91
CA GLU A 158 -25.48 4.41 3.74
C GLU A 158 -26.59 3.38 3.98
N THR A 159 -26.32 2.33 4.77
CA THR A 159 -27.37 1.35 5.19
C THR A 159 -28.45 1.98 6.09
N ARG A 160 -28.18 3.15 6.68
CA ARG A 160 -29.09 3.90 7.53
C ARG A 160 -29.70 5.10 6.81
N ALA A 161 -29.30 5.37 5.58
CA ALA A 161 -29.81 6.48 4.80
C ALA A 161 -31.29 6.29 4.47
N GLN A 162 -32.01 7.41 4.34
CA GLN A 162 -33.46 7.41 4.05
C GLN A 162 -33.81 6.57 2.82
N PHE A 163 -32.99 6.64 1.76
CA PHE A 163 -33.15 5.82 0.56
C PHE A 163 -33.16 4.31 0.88
N PHE A 164 -32.19 3.83 1.65
CA PHE A 164 -32.07 2.40 1.98
C PHE A 164 -33.26 1.91 2.82
N THR A 165 -33.80 2.77 3.69
CA THR A 165 -34.99 2.46 4.49
C THR A 165 -36.29 2.48 3.67
N ALA A 166 -36.36 3.32 2.63
CA ALA A 166 -37.57 3.56 1.84
C ALA A 166 -37.77 2.60 0.65
N GLU A 167 -36.70 2.06 0.07
CA GLU A 167 -36.78 1.20 -1.12
C GLU A 167 -37.39 -0.18 -0.78
N PRO A 168 -38.57 -0.61 -1.23
CA PRO A 168 -39.16 -1.87 -0.78
C PRO A 168 -38.42 -3.13 -1.26
N ASP A 169 -37.68 -3.07 -2.37
CA ASP A 169 -36.99 -4.24 -2.93
C ASP A 169 -35.60 -4.46 -2.32
N PRO A 170 -35.37 -5.56 -1.58
CA PRO A 170 -34.06 -5.84 -0.99
C PRO A 170 -32.96 -6.05 -2.05
N TRP A 171 -33.26 -6.57 -3.23
CA TRP A 171 -32.26 -6.78 -4.27
C TRP A 171 -31.75 -5.45 -4.81
N LYS A 172 -32.65 -4.49 -5.00
CA LYS A 172 -32.30 -3.14 -5.43
C LYS A 172 -31.49 -2.40 -4.36
N ARG A 173 -31.85 -2.54 -3.07
CA ARG A 173 -31.08 -1.98 -1.94
C ARG A 173 -29.61 -2.44 -1.95
N TRP A 174 -29.39 -3.75 -1.95
CA TRP A 174 -28.04 -4.31 -1.91
C TRP A 174 -27.29 -4.10 -3.22
N GLY A 175 -28.00 -4.13 -4.36
CA GLY A 175 -27.42 -3.84 -5.67
C GLY A 175 -26.81 -2.44 -5.73
N ILE A 176 -27.49 -1.44 -5.17
CA ILE A 176 -27.00 -0.06 -5.14
C ILE A 176 -25.75 0.10 -4.28
N LEU A 177 -25.69 -0.54 -3.10
CA LEU A 177 -24.47 -0.52 -2.27
C LEU A 177 -23.28 -1.19 -2.94
N LEU A 178 -23.51 -2.14 -3.86
CA LEU A 178 -22.46 -2.82 -4.60
C LEU A 178 -21.99 -2.06 -5.85
N LEU A 179 -22.73 -1.05 -6.32
CA LEU A 179 -22.37 -0.31 -7.53
C LEU A 179 -20.98 0.36 -7.47
N PRO A 180 -20.58 1.06 -6.40
CA PRO A 180 -19.24 1.63 -6.31
C PRO A 180 -18.13 0.57 -6.29
N PHE A 181 -18.41 -0.58 -5.66
CA PHE A 181 -17.48 -1.71 -5.63
C PHE A 181 -17.32 -2.35 -7.02
N ALA A 182 -18.43 -2.56 -7.74
CA ALA A 182 -18.44 -3.03 -9.12
C ALA A 182 -17.73 -2.05 -10.06
N ALA A 183 -17.89 -0.74 -9.82
CA ALA A 183 -17.16 0.30 -10.54
C ALA A 183 -15.65 0.21 -10.29
N GLY A 184 -15.23 0.08 -9.03
CA GLY A 184 -13.83 -0.11 -8.65
C GLY A 184 -13.24 -1.37 -9.29
N PHE A 185 -13.96 -2.49 -9.25
CA PHE A 185 -13.53 -3.76 -9.82
C PHE A 185 -13.37 -3.68 -11.35
N SER A 186 -14.36 -3.09 -12.04
CA SER A 186 -14.31 -2.91 -13.49
C SER A 186 -13.18 -1.95 -13.89
N ASN A 187 -12.93 -0.92 -13.09
CA ASN A 187 -11.80 -0.01 -13.29
C ASN A 187 -10.45 -0.71 -13.10
N ALA A 188 -10.30 -1.51 -12.04
CA ALA A 188 -9.11 -2.30 -11.78
C ALA A 188 -8.82 -3.28 -12.92
N LEU A 189 -9.85 -3.99 -13.39
CA LEU A 189 -9.74 -4.94 -14.50
C LEU A 189 -9.36 -4.23 -15.81
N SER A 190 -10.03 -3.12 -16.13
CA SER A 190 -9.70 -2.29 -17.29
C SER A 190 -8.25 -1.79 -17.24
N GLY A 191 -7.81 -1.30 -16.08
CA GLY A 191 -6.45 -0.81 -15.84
C GLY A 191 -5.38 -1.89 -16.00
N VAL A 192 -5.56 -3.06 -15.37
CA VAL A 192 -4.63 -4.19 -15.48
C VAL A 192 -4.50 -4.67 -16.93
N ILE A 193 -5.62 -4.79 -17.66
CA ILE A 193 -5.61 -5.16 -19.08
C ILE A 193 -4.86 -4.12 -19.91
N LYS A 194 -5.14 -2.83 -19.68
CA LYS A 194 -4.49 -1.72 -20.36
C LYS A 194 -2.99 -1.72 -20.13
N ASP A 195 -2.53 -1.92 -18.90
CA ASP A 195 -1.11 -2.00 -18.57
C ASP A 195 -0.41 -3.18 -19.28
N GLY A 196 -1.08 -4.34 -19.34
CA GLY A 196 -0.61 -5.49 -20.12
C GLY A 196 -0.46 -5.17 -21.62
N LEU A 197 -1.43 -4.42 -22.19
CA LEU A 197 -1.37 -3.96 -23.58
C LEU A 197 -0.25 -2.94 -23.83
N ILE A 198 -0.05 -2.00 -22.91
CA ILE A 198 1.05 -1.02 -22.99
C ILE A 198 2.38 -1.76 -23.08
N ARG A 199 2.62 -2.74 -22.19
CA ARG A 199 3.85 -3.56 -22.20
C ARG A 199 4.06 -4.30 -23.52
N LYS A 200 2.99 -4.85 -24.10
CA LYS A 200 3.03 -5.58 -25.38
C LYS A 200 3.25 -4.65 -26.58
N MET A 201 2.82 -3.39 -26.49
CA MET A 201 2.91 -2.37 -27.55
C MET A 201 3.98 -1.32 -27.28
N GLN A 202 4.96 -1.64 -26.44
CA GLN A 202 6.10 -0.75 -26.20
C GLN A 202 6.91 -0.58 -27.48
N LEU A 203 7.18 0.68 -27.81
CA LEU A 203 8.09 1.09 -28.87
C LEU A 203 9.44 1.32 -28.20
N GLU A 204 10.46 0.58 -28.65
CA GLU A 204 11.76 0.41 -27.97
C GLU A 204 12.46 1.74 -27.61
N ASP A 205 12.18 2.84 -28.33
CA ASP A 205 12.81 4.15 -28.09
C ASP A 205 11.86 5.24 -27.58
N ARG A 206 10.55 4.96 -27.47
CA ARG A 206 9.51 6.01 -27.28
C ARG A 206 8.36 5.54 -26.39
N PRO A 207 8.58 5.28 -25.10
CA PRO A 207 7.56 4.78 -24.18
C PRO A 207 6.35 5.72 -24.06
N PHE A 208 6.57 7.04 -24.17
CA PHE A 208 5.50 8.03 -24.17
C PHE A 208 4.52 7.84 -25.35
N LEU A 209 5.04 7.56 -26.56
CA LEU A 209 4.21 7.39 -27.75
C LEU A 209 3.36 6.12 -27.67
N SER A 210 3.89 5.05 -27.07
CA SER A 210 3.16 3.79 -26.86
C SER A 210 1.90 3.98 -26.02
N ILE A 211 1.94 4.88 -25.02
CA ILE A 211 0.79 5.16 -24.16
C ILE A 211 -0.34 5.80 -24.98
N PHE A 212 -0.04 6.78 -25.84
CA PHE A 212 -1.05 7.40 -26.72
C PHE A 212 -1.61 6.42 -27.75
N VAL A 213 -0.78 5.53 -28.29
CA VAL A 213 -1.23 4.51 -29.25
C VAL A 213 -2.23 3.56 -28.58
N VAL A 214 -1.96 3.12 -27.36
CA VAL A 214 -2.90 2.32 -26.58
C VAL A 214 -4.14 3.13 -26.22
N ASP A 215 -3.99 4.37 -25.76
CA ASP A 215 -5.10 5.25 -25.37
C ASP A 215 -6.08 5.54 -26.51
N ILE A 216 -5.59 5.68 -27.75
CA ILE A 216 -6.46 5.89 -28.92
C ILE A 216 -7.24 4.63 -29.26
N ASN A 217 -6.57 3.47 -29.31
CA ASN A 217 -7.25 2.20 -29.61
C ASN A 217 -8.26 1.87 -28.50
N TYR A 218 -7.89 2.08 -27.24
CA TYR A 218 -8.76 1.96 -26.08
C TYR A 218 -9.94 2.94 -26.11
N GLY A 219 -9.65 4.22 -26.36
CA GLY A 219 -10.65 5.30 -26.41
C GLY A 219 -11.67 5.10 -27.52
N PHE A 220 -11.26 4.54 -28.68
CA PHE A 220 -12.19 4.18 -29.75
C PHE A 220 -13.28 3.21 -29.28
N PHE A 221 -12.89 2.15 -28.58
CA PHE A 221 -13.87 1.21 -28.03
C PHE A 221 -14.70 1.82 -26.90
N CYS A 222 -14.11 2.67 -26.05
CA CYS A 222 -14.87 3.41 -25.02
C CYS A 222 -15.99 4.25 -25.65
N VAL A 223 -15.70 4.97 -26.73
CA VAL A 223 -16.70 5.77 -27.46
C VAL A 223 -17.81 4.90 -28.04
N ILE A 224 -17.48 3.75 -28.64
CA ILE A 224 -18.48 2.82 -29.17
C ILE A 224 -19.40 2.32 -28.06
N PHE A 225 -18.84 1.83 -26.96
CA PHE A 225 -19.65 1.31 -25.86
C PHE A 225 -20.45 2.40 -25.14
N ALA A 226 -19.92 3.61 -25.02
CA ALA A 226 -20.66 4.75 -24.49
C ALA A 226 -21.83 5.15 -25.42
N ALA A 227 -21.63 5.13 -26.74
CA ALA A 227 -22.70 5.37 -27.71
C ALA A 227 -23.79 4.29 -27.63
N LEU A 228 -23.40 3.02 -27.52
CA LEU A 228 -24.33 1.92 -27.31
C LEU A 228 -25.09 2.07 -25.99
N ALA A 229 -24.45 2.54 -24.93
CA ALA A 229 -25.09 2.78 -23.64
C ALA A 229 -26.10 3.94 -23.72
N VAL A 230 -25.80 5.03 -24.45
CA VAL A 230 -26.75 6.11 -24.72
C VAL A 230 -27.98 5.57 -25.47
N PHE A 231 -27.75 4.81 -26.54
CA PHE A 231 -28.82 4.21 -27.33
C PHE A 231 -29.67 3.26 -26.49
N ALA A 232 -29.03 2.33 -25.77
CA ALA A 232 -29.73 1.38 -24.91
C ALA A 232 -30.48 2.05 -23.76
N GLY A 233 -29.92 3.12 -23.18
CA GLY A 233 -30.57 3.89 -22.13
C GLY A 233 -31.86 4.57 -22.61
N ARG A 234 -31.88 5.07 -23.85
CA ARG A 234 -33.08 5.66 -24.44
C ARG A 234 -34.14 4.62 -24.79
N GLU A 235 -33.73 3.55 -25.46
CA GLU A 235 -34.66 2.54 -26.00
C GLU A 235 -35.20 1.57 -24.93
N PHE A 236 -34.34 1.10 -24.02
CA PHE A 236 -34.70 0.05 -23.06
C PHE A 236 -35.01 0.57 -21.66
N LEU A 237 -34.44 1.72 -21.27
CA LEU A 237 -34.58 2.27 -19.92
C LEU A 237 -35.40 3.56 -19.88
N ALA A 238 -35.92 4.01 -21.03
CA ALA A 238 -36.73 5.23 -21.19
C ALA A 238 -36.08 6.47 -20.52
N VAL A 239 -34.75 6.54 -20.49
CA VAL A 239 -34.06 7.64 -19.82
C VAL A 239 -34.24 8.91 -20.67
N PRO A 240 -34.74 10.02 -20.09
CA PRO A 240 -34.99 11.24 -20.83
C PRO A 240 -33.69 11.82 -21.42
N PRO A 241 -33.76 12.49 -22.58
CA PRO A 241 -32.62 13.16 -23.17
C PRO A 241 -32.11 14.26 -22.22
N GLY A 242 -30.79 14.48 -22.21
CA GLY A 242 -30.18 15.52 -21.40
C GLY A 242 -30.61 16.93 -21.83
N THR A 243 -30.68 17.85 -20.88
CA THR A 243 -30.88 19.27 -21.15
C THR A 243 -29.53 19.96 -21.32
N TYR A 244 -29.22 20.37 -22.54
CA TYR A 244 -27.96 21.03 -22.87
C TYR A 244 -28.02 22.53 -22.59
N THR A 245 -27.83 22.90 -21.33
CA THR A 245 -27.66 24.30 -20.91
C THR A 245 -26.24 24.79 -21.21
N LEU A 246 -26.04 26.10 -21.31
CA LEU A 246 -24.70 26.68 -21.49
C LEU A 246 -23.76 26.28 -20.34
N GLU A 247 -24.27 26.31 -19.11
CA GLU A 247 -23.53 25.93 -17.90
C GLU A 247 -23.11 24.46 -17.93
N GLY A 248 -24.03 23.54 -18.22
CA GLY A 248 -23.76 22.10 -18.28
C GLY A 248 -22.77 21.75 -19.39
N VAL A 249 -22.90 22.37 -20.57
CA VAL A 249 -21.94 22.19 -21.67
C VAL A 249 -20.56 22.74 -21.30
N SER A 250 -20.50 23.91 -20.65
CA SER A 250 -19.23 24.49 -20.21
C SER A 250 -18.53 23.61 -19.16
N ALA A 251 -19.29 23.05 -18.21
CA ALA A 251 -18.78 22.14 -17.20
C ALA A 251 -18.32 20.80 -17.80
N LEU A 252 -19.06 20.25 -18.77
CA LEU A 252 -18.66 19.07 -19.53
C LEU A 252 -17.35 19.29 -20.31
N LEU A 253 -17.20 20.45 -20.97
CA LEU A 253 -15.97 20.80 -21.68
C LEU A 253 -14.80 20.98 -20.72
N PHE A 254 -15.02 21.66 -19.59
CA PHE A 254 -14.02 21.82 -18.53
C PHE A 254 -13.58 20.46 -17.98
N PHE A 255 -14.53 19.59 -17.65
CA PHE A 255 -14.26 18.25 -17.18
C PHE A 255 -13.45 17.44 -18.20
N SER A 256 -13.88 17.44 -19.46
CA SER A 256 -13.28 16.60 -20.49
C SER A 256 -11.88 17.07 -20.89
N LEU A 257 -11.71 18.38 -21.12
CA LEU A 257 -10.44 18.94 -21.60
C LEU A 257 -9.45 19.19 -20.47
N VAL A 258 -9.89 19.81 -19.37
CA VAL A 258 -9.00 20.23 -18.29
C VAL A 258 -8.76 19.08 -17.33
N ILE A 259 -9.81 18.45 -16.82
CA ILE A 259 -9.64 17.40 -15.80
C ILE A 259 -9.15 16.10 -16.45
N VAL A 260 -9.88 15.57 -17.43
CA VAL A 260 -9.56 14.26 -18.00
C VAL A 260 -8.34 14.33 -18.90
N VAL A 261 -8.32 15.20 -19.93
CA VAL A 261 -7.20 15.22 -20.88
C VAL A 261 -5.93 15.77 -20.23
N MET A 262 -5.93 16.98 -19.65
CA MET A 262 -4.70 17.51 -19.04
C MET A 262 -4.27 16.70 -17.81
N GLY A 263 -5.21 16.15 -17.02
CA GLY A 263 -4.90 15.24 -15.93
C GLY A 263 -4.20 13.98 -16.40
N ARG A 264 -4.76 13.27 -17.41
CA ARG A 264 -4.13 12.07 -18.00
C ARG A 264 -2.75 12.38 -18.59
N LEU A 265 -2.60 13.50 -19.30
CA LEU A 265 -1.32 13.94 -19.86
C LEU A 265 -0.28 14.20 -18.77
N SER A 266 -0.66 14.95 -17.74
CA SER A 266 0.23 15.27 -16.62
C SER A 266 0.63 14.02 -15.84
N PHE A 267 -0.31 13.11 -15.59
CA PHE A 267 -0.03 11.82 -14.96
C PHE A 267 0.97 10.99 -15.78
N THR A 268 0.72 10.89 -17.09
CA THR A 268 1.58 10.14 -18.02
C THR A 268 2.99 10.75 -18.11
N LEU A 269 3.10 12.08 -18.15
CA LEU A 269 4.38 12.78 -18.13
C LEU A 269 5.11 12.62 -16.80
N GLY A 270 4.38 12.65 -15.68
CA GLY A 270 4.91 12.38 -14.36
C GLY A 270 5.52 11.00 -14.26
N LEU A 271 4.80 9.96 -14.70
CA LEU A 271 5.29 8.58 -14.74
C LEU A 271 6.46 8.41 -15.72
N ALA A 272 6.40 9.01 -16.92
CA ALA A 272 7.44 8.87 -17.91
C ALA A 272 8.77 9.53 -17.48
N ARG A 273 8.71 10.59 -16.65
CA ARG A 273 9.90 11.26 -16.11
C ARG A 273 10.37 10.69 -14.77
N ALA A 274 9.50 10.00 -14.06
CA ALA A 274 9.85 9.31 -12.84
C ALA A 274 10.83 8.16 -13.12
N LYS A 275 12.07 8.28 -12.63
CA LYS A 275 13.01 7.13 -12.59
C LYS A 275 12.68 6.15 -11.45
N MET A 276 11.90 6.60 -10.48
CA MET A 276 11.50 5.81 -9.32
C MET A 276 10.05 5.34 -9.46
N GLN A 277 9.81 4.04 -9.29
CA GLN A 277 8.46 3.45 -9.28
C GLN A 277 7.58 4.01 -8.14
N ASN A 278 8.19 4.68 -7.14
CA ASN A 278 7.50 5.18 -5.95
C ASN A 278 6.76 6.51 -6.15
N ILE A 279 6.87 7.20 -7.29
CA ILE A 279 6.12 8.47 -7.51
C ILE A 279 4.59 8.23 -7.53
N SER A 280 4.14 7.04 -7.89
CA SER A 280 2.72 6.64 -7.84
C SER A 280 2.12 6.69 -6.44
N VAL A 281 2.94 6.67 -5.39
CA VAL A 281 2.49 6.84 -4.00
C VAL A 281 1.77 8.18 -3.79
N LEU A 282 2.19 9.23 -4.49
CA LEU A 282 1.54 10.54 -4.39
C LEU A 282 0.08 10.51 -4.81
N TRP A 283 -0.33 9.53 -5.62
CA TRP A 283 -1.70 9.35 -6.06
C TRP A 283 -2.67 9.16 -4.88
N PHE A 284 -2.21 8.68 -3.73
CA PHE A 284 -3.04 8.52 -2.53
C PHE A 284 -3.38 9.83 -1.82
N ILE A 285 -2.86 10.96 -2.29
CA ILE A 285 -3.33 12.31 -1.89
C ILE A 285 -4.69 12.61 -2.56
N LEU A 286 -4.98 12.01 -3.71
CA LEU A 286 -6.21 12.22 -4.48
C LEU A 286 -7.50 12.04 -3.66
N PRO A 287 -7.74 10.93 -2.95
CA PRO A 287 -8.96 10.76 -2.14
C PRO A 287 -9.10 11.84 -1.06
N ILE A 288 -7.99 12.23 -0.42
CA ILE A 288 -7.99 13.26 0.63
C ILE A 288 -8.42 14.60 0.06
N LEU A 289 -7.82 15.02 -1.06
CA LEU A 289 -8.20 16.27 -1.74
C LEU A 289 -9.63 16.21 -2.26
N THR A 290 -10.07 15.06 -2.77
CA THR A 290 -11.44 14.89 -3.26
C THR A 290 -12.46 15.12 -2.14
N LEU A 291 -12.24 14.53 -0.96
CA LEU A 291 -13.08 14.78 0.22
C LEU A 291 -13.03 16.24 0.66
N PHE A 292 -11.84 16.85 0.65
CA PHE A 292 -11.68 18.27 0.96
C PHE A 292 -12.50 19.17 0.03
N TRP A 293 -12.48 18.91 -1.29
CA TRP A 293 -13.30 19.67 -2.24
C TRP A 293 -14.79 19.46 -2.03
N LEU A 294 -15.23 18.22 -1.80
CA LEU A 294 -16.65 17.93 -1.55
C LEU A 294 -17.16 18.69 -0.32
N TRP A 295 -16.34 18.81 0.72
CA TRP A 295 -16.65 19.62 1.89
C TRP A 295 -16.61 21.11 1.59
N LEU A 296 -15.59 21.60 0.89
CA LEU A 296 -15.44 23.02 0.56
C LEU A 296 -16.61 23.54 -0.29
N PHE A 297 -17.15 22.70 -1.18
CA PHE A 297 -18.32 23.03 -2.02
C PHE A 297 -19.67 22.67 -1.39
N ASP A 298 -19.70 22.28 -0.11
CA ASP A 298 -20.91 21.90 0.62
C ASP A 298 -21.73 20.78 -0.08
N MET A 299 -21.03 19.91 -0.82
CA MET A 299 -21.65 18.79 -1.56
C MET A 299 -21.76 17.52 -0.71
N SER A 300 -20.99 17.42 0.36
CA SER A 300 -21.05 16.29 1.28
C SER A 300 -20.52 16.67 2.66
N ALA A 301 -21.27 16.32 3.70
CA ALA A 301 -20.77 16.40 5.07
C ALA A 301 -19.67 15.34 5.28
N ILE A 302 -18.50 15.79 5.72
CA ILE A 302 -17.45 14.86 6.14
C ILE A 302 -17.82 14.34 7.53
N THR A 303 -18.31 13.10 7.57
CA THR A 303 -18.53 12.39 8.82
C THR A 303 -17.26 11.67 9.26
N GLY A 304 -17.14 11.33 10.55
CA GLY A 304 -15.96 10.63 11.02
C GLY A 304 -15.84 9.20 10.48
N GLU A 305 -16.94 8.55 10.11
CA GLU A 305 -16.92 7.26 9.40
C GLU A 305 -16.25 7.39 8.03
N ILE A 306 -16.51 8.50 7.31
CA ILE A 306 -15.88 8.78 6.02
C ILE A 306 -14.37 8.99 6.20
N ILE A 307 -13.96 9.80 7.20
CA ILE A 307 -12.54 10.04 7.48
C ILE A 307 -11.83 8.74 7.82
N LEU A 308 -12.38 7.95 8.75
CA LEU A 308 -11.78 6.69 9.19
C LEU A 308 -11.72 5.68 8.04
N GLY A 309 -12.83 5.43 7.35
CA GLY A 309 -12.88 4.47 6.25
C GLY A 309 -11.95 4.85 5.09
N ALA A 310 -11.96 6.12 4.67
CA ALA A 310 -11.06 6.61 3.63
C ALA A 310 -9.58 6.55 4.08
N SER A 311 -9.28 6.84 5.35
CA SER A 311 -7.92 6.72 5.88
C SER A 311 -7.41 5.28 5.85
N MET A 312 -8.25 4.30 6.22
CA MET A 312 -7.88 2.88 6.17
C MET A 312 -7.56 2.42 4.75
N ILE A 313 -8.41 2.78 3.77
CA ILE A 313 -8.21 2.44 2.36
C ILE A 313 -6.93 3.10 1.83
N THR A 314 -6.78 4.40 2.07
CA THR A 314 -5.65 5.20 1.60
C THR A 314 -4.32 4.68 2.17
N VAL A 315 -4.31 4.36 3.47
CA VAL A 315 -3.12 3.85 4.16
C VAL A 315 -2.77 2.44 3.72
N ALA A 316 -3.74 1.54 3.59
CA ALA A 316 -3.47 0.20 3.09
C ALA A 316 -2.88 0.23 1.68
N ASN A 317 -3.50 1.03 0.81
CA ASN A 317 -3.01 1.29 -0.53
C ASN A 317 -1.60 1.87 -0.55
N LEU A 318 -1.32 2.84 0.32
CA LEU A 318 -0.01 3.45 0.51
C LEU A 318 1.03 2.42 0.94
N LEU A 319 0.71 1.57 1.92
CA LEU A 319 1.61 0.53 2.44
C LEU A 319 1.90 -0.57 1.41
N ILE A 320 0.89 -0.96 0.62
CA ILE A 320 1.04 -1.92 -0.48
C ILE A 320 1.94 -1.32 -1.59
N THR A 321 1.71 -0.06 -1.94
CA THR A 321 2.40 0.57 -3.08
C THR A 321 3.81 1.03 -2.76
N SER A 322 4.01 1.60 -1.56
CA SER A 322 5.31 2.14 -1.17
C SER A 322 6.38 1.07 -1.01
N LYS A 323 5.98 -0.21 -0.85
CA LYS A 323 6.87 -1.33 -0.47
C LYS A 323 7.93 -0.81 0.51
N PRO A 324 7.48 -0.25 1.66
CA PRO A 324 8.43 0.28 2.62
C PRO A 324 9.37 -0.86 3.00
N ASP A 325 10.64 -0.53 3.31
CA ASP A 325 11.68 -1.47 3.73
C ASP A 325 11.06 -2.71 4.40
N ASP A 326 11.50 -3.91 4.06
CA ASP A 326 10.91 -5.21 4.48
C ASP A 326 10.76 -5.39 6.03
N ARG A 327 11.22 -4.41 6.80
CA ARG A 327 11.00 -4.18 8.22
C ARG A 327 9.51 -4.13 8.57
N LEU A 328 9.14 -4.88 9.61
CA LEU A 328 7.79 -4.97 10.17
C LEU A 328 7.41 -3.74 11.00
N SER A 329 8.38 -3.01 11.53
CA SER A 329 8.18 -1.80 12.35
C SER A 329 7.33 -0.73 11.67
N TYR A 330 7.60 -0.43 10.40
CA TYR A 330 6.86 0.60 9.66
C TYR A 330 5.37 0.26 9.45
N PRO A 331 5.00 -0.89 8.85
CA PRO A 331 3.59 -1.23 8.68
C PRO A 331 2.85 -1.40 10.02
N ALA A 332 3.51 -1.98 11.04
CA ALA A 332 2.90 -2.14 12.34
C ALA A 332 2.52 -0.80 13.00
N THR A 333 3.41 0.19 12.94
CA THR A 333 3.16 1.54 13.47
C THR A 333 1.93 2.17 12.86
N ILE A 334 1.83 2.09 11.53
CA ILE A 334 0.74 2.69 10.77
C ILE A 334 -0.58 1.96 11.04
N ILE A 335 -0.57 0.64 11.13
CA ILE A 335 -1.75 -0.15 11.50
C ILE A 335 -2.20 0.19 12.92
N THR A 336 -1.28 0.25 13.90
CA THR A 336 -1.60 0.61 15.28
C THR A 336 -2.18 2.02 15.37
N LEU A 337 -1.59 2.99 14.67
CA LEU A 337 -2.09 4.36 14.61
C LEU A 337 -3.55 4.38 14.18
N LEU A 338 -3.91 3.65 13.13
CA LEU A 338 -5.29 3.61 12.65
C LEU A 338 -6.23 2.82 13.56
N LEU A 339 -5.81 1.65 14.07
CA LEU A 339 -6.64 0.85 14.98
C LEU A 339 -6.98 1.61 16.26
N VAL A 340 -5.98 2.30 16.84
CA VAL A 340 -6.19 3.14 18.03
C VAL A 340 -7.03 4.36 17.68
N SER A 341 -6.87 4.95 16.50
CA SER A 341 -7.73 6.06 16.05
C SER A 341 -9.19 5.64 15.92
N ILE A 342 -9.46 4.47 15.33
CA ILE A 342 -10.82 3.89 15.21
C ILE A 342 -11.39 3.64 16.61
N TYR A 343 -10.59 3.06 17.50
CA TYR A 343 -11.00 2.84 18.88
C TYR A 343 -11.35 4.17 19.58
N CYS A 344 -10.48 5.18 19.47
CA CYS A 344 -10.70 6.46 20.12
C CYS A 344 -11.96 7.17 19.58
N TYR A 345 -12.24 7.03 18.29
CA TYR A 345 -13.43 7.60 17.67
C TYR A 345 -14.74 6.95 18.17
N PHE A 346 -14.78 5.63 18.31
CA PHE A 346 -16.01 4.93 18.72
C PHE A 346 -16.20 4.84 20.24
N PHE A 347 -15.15 5.05 21.03
CA PHE A 347 -15.20 4.89 22.48
C PHE A 347 -14.69 6.12 23.19
N GLU A 348 -15.57 6.80 23.93
CA GLU A 348 -15.16 7.76 24.94
C GLU A 348 -14.29 7.07 25.99
N GLY A 349 -13.18 7.71 26.36
CA GLY A 349 -12.31 7.19 27.40
C GLY A 349 -12.94 7.26 28.80
N LEU A 350 -12.51 6.36 29.67
CA LEU A 350 -12.86 6.37 31.09
C LEU A 350 -12.01 7.46 31.73
N ASP A 351 -12.56 8.65 31.90
CA ASP A 351 -11.88 9.80 32.50
C ASP A 351 -11.34 9.43 33.89
N VAL A 352 -10.02 9.34 34.03
CA VAL A 352 -9.34 8.99 35.29
C VAL A 352 -8.55 10.21 35.76
N ASP A 353 -8.81 10.62 37.00
CA ASP A 353 -7.99 11.60 37.70
C ASP A 353 -6.53 11.12 37.71
N ASP A 354 -5.62 11.97 37.22
CA ASP A 354 -4.20 11.66 37.01
C ASP A 354 -3.85 10.69 35.87
N TYR A 355 -4.66 10.62 34.80
CA TYR A 355 -4.38 9.84 33.57
C TYR A 355 -2.90 9.88 33.12
N TYR A 356 -2.33 11.07 32.98
CA TYR A 356 -0.94 11.21 32.51
C TYR A 356 0.08 10.60 33.47
N GLN A 357 -0.17 10.67 34.78
CA GLN A 357 0.70 10.07 35.79
C GLN A 357 0.57 8.54 35.74
N ALA A 358 -0.65 8.02 35.69
CA ALA A 358 -0.92 6.59 35.61
C ALA A 358 -0.32 5.96 34.35
N ALA A 359 -0.48 6.60 33.19
CA ALA A 359 0.08 6.14 31.92
C ALA A 359 1.61 6.24 31.87
N SER A 360 2.21 7.20 32.59
CA SER A 360 3.67 7.40 32.60
C SER A 360 4.44 6.23 33.22
N VAL A 361 3.86 5.53 34.19
CA VAL A 361 4.51 4.41 34.90
C VAL A 361 4.85 3.26 33.94
N PRO A 362 3.90 2.62 33.23
CA PRO A 362 4.22 1.57 32.28
C PRO A 362 5.09 2.07 31.12
N LEU A 363 4.89 3.31 30.68
CA LEU A 363 5.73 3.92 29.64
C LEU A 363 7.20 4.06 30.08
N PHE A 364 7.45 4.46 31.32
CA PHE A 364 8.80 4.60 31.87
C PHE A 364 9.52 3.25 31.92
N PHE A 365 8.85 2.22 32.45
CA PHE A 365 9.39 0.86 32.45
C PHE A 365 9.62 0.34 31.02
N TYR A 366 8.68 0.58 30.11
CA TYR A 366 8.81 0.21 28.70
C TYR A 366 10.02 0.88 28.05
N SER A 367 10.19 2.19 28.23
CA SER A 367 11.31 2.96 27.71
C SER A 367 12.66 2.49 28.24
N ILE A 368 12.74 2.10 29.53
CA ILE A 368 13.96 1.56 30.11
C ILE A 368 14.28 0.19 29.51
N LEU A 369 13.31 -0.72 29.50
CA LEU A 369 13.49 -2.08 28.96
C LEU A 369 13.93 -2.04 27.50
N ILE A 370 13.27 -1.19 26.69
CA ILE A 370 13.59 -1.08 25.28
C ILE A 370 14.96 -0.44 25.06
N ALA A 371 15.34 0.58 25.84
CA ALA A 371 16.64 1.20 25.74
C ALA A 371 17.76 0.20 26.05
N PHE A 372 17.64 -0.59 27.12
CA PHE A 372 18.61 -1.64 27.45
C PHE A 372 18.69 -2.71 26.37
N LEU A 373 17.54 -3.17 25.87
CA LEU A 373 17.50 -4.21 24.86
C LEU A 373 18.10 -3.72 23.54
N MET A 374 17.74 -2.51 23.10
CA MET A 374 18.27 -1.86 21.90
C MET A 374 19.77 -1.60 22.02
N ASP A 375 20.27 -1.05 23.14
CA ASP A 375 21.70 -0.82 23.36
C ASP A 375 22.47 -2.14 23.30
N ARG A 376 21.95 -3.20 23.94
CA ARG A 376 22.56 -4.53 23.89
C ARG A 376 22.59 -5.08 22.46
N LEU A 377 21.49 -4.96 21.70
CA LEU A 377 21.42 -5.42 20.30
C LEU A 377 22.39 -4.64 19.41
N ILE A 378 22.46 -3.31 19.54
CA ILE A 378 23.31 -2.43 18.73
C ILE A 378 24.79 -2.63 19.08
N ARG A 379 25.16 -2.71 20.36
CA ARG A 379 26.55 -3.00 20.77
C ARG A 379 27.01 -4.35 20.23
N ARG A 380 26.10 -5.33 20.20
CA ARG A 380 26.41 -6.64 19.62
C ARG A 380 26.61 -6.55 18.11
N ASP A 381 25.80 -5.78 17.39
CA ASP A 381 26.02 -5.54 15.94
C ASP A 381 27.38 -4.90 15.68
N ARG A 382 27.73 -3.86 16.44
CA ARG A 382 29.04 -3.22 16.33
C ARG A 382 30.17 -4.19 16.63
N PHE A 383 30.02 -5.05 17.64
CA PHE A 383 31.00 -6.07 17.97
C PHE A 383 31.14 -7.12 16.85
N GLU A 384 30.03 -7.60 16.28
CA GLU A 384 30.03 -8.51 15.12
C GLU A 384 30.71 -7.86 13.90
N GLU A 385 30.39 -6.60 13.60
CA GLU A 385 31.01 -5.83 12.51
C GLU A 385 32.51 -5.61 12.73
N ASP A 386 32.91 -5.22 13.93
CA ASP A 386 34.32 -4.99 14.29
C ASP A 386 35.14 -6.27 14.14
N LEU A 387 34.63 -7.41 14.63
CA LEU A 387 35.26 -8.71 14.46
C LEU A 387 35.43 -9.06 12.97
N VAL A 388 34.40 -8.85 12.16
CA VAL A 388 34.42 -9.18 10.73
C VAL A 388 35.40 -8.28 9.98
N VAL A 389 35.41 -6.98 10.26
CA VAL A 389 36.37 -6.04 9.65
C VAL A 389 37.80 -6.42 10.01
N GLU A 390 38.05 -6.80 11.26
CA GLU A 390 39.37 -7.23 11.72
C GLU A 390 39.81 -8.52 11.03
N MET A 391 38.91 -9.51 10.90
CA MET A 391 39.17 -10.75 10.17
C MET A 391 39.42 -10.50 8.68
N ILE A 392 38.65 -9.62 8.03
CA ILE A 392 38.85 -9.24 6.63
C ILE A 392 40.23 -8.60 6.44
N ARG A 393 40.62 -7.66 7.32
CA ARG A 393 41.95 -7.04 7.29
C ARG A 393 43.06 -8.07 7.44
N HIS A 394 42.90 -9.04 8.34
CA HIS A 394 43.90 -10.11 8.52
C HIS A 394 44.01 -11.03 7.28
N VAL A 395 42.89 -11.35 6.63
CA VAL A 395 42.89 -12.08 5.35
C VAL A 395 43.54 -11.25 4.24
N GLU A 396 43.40 -9.92 4.27
CA GLU A 396 44.06 -9.02 3.32
C GLU A 396 45.57 -8.94 3.53
N THR A 397 46.05 -8.88 4.77
CA THR A 397 47.49 -8.79 5.09
C THR A 397 48.19 -10.15 4.99
N ASP A 398 47.68 -11.15 5.68
CA ASP A 398 48.37 -12.42 5.97
C ASP A 398 47.76 -13.63 5.24
N GLY A 399 46.67 -13.40 4.51
CA GLY A 399 45.99 -14.42 3.71
C GLY A 399 46.72 -14.83 2.42
N PRO A 400 46.15 -15.79 1.66
CA PRO A 400 46.78 -16.37 0.48
C PRO A 400 47.08 -15.32 -0.61
N ARG A 401 48.25 -15.38 -1.27
CA ARG A 401 48.66 -14.38 -2.30
C ARG A 401 47.71 -14.30 -3.50
N GLN A 402 46.92 -15.35 -3.77
CA GLN A 402 45.96 -15.34 -4.88
C GLN A 402 44.70 -14.55 -4.54
N ILE A 403 44.44 -13.48 -5.32
CA ILE A 403 43.27 -12.59 -5.17
C ILE A 403 41.94 -13.35 -5.16
N LYS A 404 41.80 -14.38 -6.01
CA LYS A 404 40.57 -15.20 -6.07
C LYS A 404 40.31 -15.93 -4.75
N GLN A 405 41.35 -16.49 -4.12
CA GLN A 405 41.21 -17.18 -2.84
C GLN A 405 40.91 -16.20 -1.70
N LYS A 406 41.57 -15.03 -1.67
CA LYS A 406 41.24 -13.96 -0.69
C LYS A 406 39.77 -13.55 -0.80
N LYS A 407 39.31 -13.29 -2.02
CA LYS A 407 37.91 -12.91 -2.27
C LYS A 407 36.94 -13.98 -1.78
N THR A 408 37.20 -15.26 -2.08
CA THR A 408 36.35 -16.36 -1.60
C THR A 408 36.30 -16.45 -0.07
N LEU A 409 37.42 -16.21 0.63
CA LEU A 409 37.45 -16.23 2.10
C LEU A 409 36.69 -15.04 2.69
N ILE A 410 36.84 -13.85 2.12
CA ILE A 410 36.08 -12.65 2.50
C ILE A 410 34.59 -12.85 2.22
N ASP A 411 34.22 -13.42 1.08
CA ASP A 411 32.83 -13.70 0.72
C ASP A 411 32.19 -14.71 1.69
N LYS A 412 32.95 -15.70 2.19
CA LYS A 412 32.48 -16.65 3.22
C LYS A 412 32.33 -15.98 4.60
N LEU A 413 33.30 -15.17 5.03
CA LEU A 413 33.21 -14.38 6.27
C LEU A 413 32.00 -13.43 6.23
N THR A 414 31.86 -12.70 5.13
CA THR A 414 30.72 -11.81 4.89
C THR A 414 29.42 -12.61 4.77
N GLY A 415 29.49 -13.82 4.21
CA GLY A 415 28.39 -14.77 4.09
C GLY A 415 27.85 -15.23 5.45
N ILE A 416 28.72 -15.46 6.45
CA ILE A 416 28.33 -15.77 7.83
C ILE A 416 27.51 -14.62 8.44
N VAL A 417 27.87 -13.37 8.15
CA VAL A 417 27.15 -12.18 8.66
C VAL A 417 25.84 -11.94 7.91
N LYS A 418 25.85 -12.07 6.58
CA LYS A 418 24.71 -11.70 5.73
C LYS A 418 23.62 -12.77 5.65
N THR A 419 23.99 -14.03 5.89
CA THR A 419 23.07 -15.15 5.76
C THR A 419 22.40 -15.45 7.10
N SER A 420 21.12 -15.79 7.07
CA SER A 420 20.33 -16.26 8.22
C SER A 420 20.07 -17.77 8.18
N ASP A 421 20.52 -18.45 7.12
CA ASP A 421 20.44 -19.90 6.91
C ASP A 421 21.56 -20.64 7.66
N VAL A 422 21.16 -21.49 8.61
CA VAL A 422 22.04 -22.24 9.52
C VAL A 422 23.02 -23.11 8.76
N GLU A 423 22.52 -23.81 7.75
CA GLU A 423 23.30 -24.82 7.05
C GLU A 423 24.41 -24.15 6.25
N LYS A 424 24.13 -22.97 5.71
CA LYS A 424 25.13 -22.14 5.04
C LYS A 424 26.12 -21.56 6.03
N ILE A 425 25.67 -21.08 7.20
CA ILE A 425 26.57 -20.56 8.23
C ILE A 425 27.51 -21.66 8.74
N ASP A 426 26.98 -22.84 9.09
CA ASP A 426 27.78 -23.99 9.53
C ASP A 426 28.72 -24.46 8.40
N ALA A 427 28.26 -24.52 7.14
CA ALA A 427 29.12 -24.85 6.01
C ALA A 427 30.27 -23.84 5.86
N TYR A 428 29.99 -22.53 5.92
CA TYR A 428 31.04 -21.50 5.86
C TYR A 428 31.99 -21.58 7.04
N TYR A 429 31.47 -21.81 8.24
CA TYR A 429 32.27 -21.93 9.45
C TYR A 429 33.18 -23.16 9.42
N GLN A 430 32.65 -24.34 9.10
CA GLN A 430 33.42 -25.59 8.99
C GLN A 430 34.48 -25.49 7.89
N ASP A 431 34.18 -24.82 6.79
CA ASP A 431 35.13 -24.64 5.69
C ASP A 431 36.24 -23.65 6.06
N LEU A 432 35.92 -22.55 6.75
CA LEU A 432 36.93 -21.63 7.28
C LEU A 432 37.81 -22.29 8.35
N ARG A 433 37.22 -23.10 9.24
CA ARG A 433 37.92 -23.76 10.34
C ARG A 433 38.74 -24.98 9.90
N ASN A 434 38.19 -25.83 9.03
CA ASN A 434 38.83 -27.08 8.59
C ASN A 434 39.58 -26.97 7.27
N GLY A 435 39.40 -25.88 6.50
CA GLY A 435 40.04 -25.68 5.19
C GLY A 435 41.56 -25.59 5.19
N GLY A 436 42.22 -25.74 6.36
CA GLY A 436 43.67 -25.81 6.48
C GLY A 436 44.40 -24.49 6.17
N HIS A 437 43.68 -23.38 6.08
CA HIS A 437 44.25 -22.08 5.82
C HIS A 437 45.04 -21.60 7.05
N LYS A 438 46.38 -21.58 6.95
CA LYS A 438 47.27 -21.11 8.04
C LYS A 438 46.86 -19.74 8.59
N CYS A 439 46.37 -18.84 7.75
CA CYS A 439 45.94 -17.49 8.13
C CYS A 439 44.73 -17.46 9.08
N PHE A 440 43.96 -18.53 9.20
CA PHE A 440 42.82 -18.59 10.13
C PHE A 440 43.17 -19.23 11.47
N ARG A 441 44.33 -19.88 11.61
CA ARG A 441 44.77 -20.43 12.91
C ARG A 441 45.00 -19.35 13.96
N ASP A 442 45.44 -18.17 13.53
CA ASP A 442 45.72 -17.06 14.44
C ASP A 442 44.44 -16.25 14.76
N VAL A 443 43.34 -16.56 14.06
CA VAL A 443 42.06 -15.84 14.13
C VAL A 443 40.90 -16.76 14.50
N THR A 444 41.16 -18.05 14.77
CA THR A 444 40.12 -19.03 15.12
C THR A 444 39.33 -18.62 16.36
N GLU A 445 39.97 -18.01 17.35
CA GLU A 445 39.27 -17.48 18.53
C GLU A 445 38.27 -16.39 18.18
N LYS A 446 38.60 -15.51 17.22
CA LYS A 446 37.71 -14.44 16.75
C LYS A 446 36.59 -14.98 15.87
N LEU A 447 36.87 -16.03 15.08
CA LEU A 447 35.86 -16.74 14.30
C LEU A 447 34.87 -17.46 15.23
N ASP A 448 35.36 -18.12 16.28
CA ASP A 448 34.53 -18.75 17.31
C ASP A 448 33.72 -17.70 18.08
N ALA A 449 34.33 -16.56 18.44
CA ALA A 449 33.64 -15.44 19.07
C ALA A 449 32.55 -14.84 18.17
N LEU A 450 32.78 -14.73 16.84
CA LEU A 450 31.77 -14.27 15.89
C LEU A 450 30.57 -15.23 15.89
N VAL A 451 30.81 -16.54 15.80
CA VAL A 451 29.72 -17.53 15.80
C VAL A 451 28.99 -17.58 17.15
N LEU A 452 29.71 -17.50 18.27
CA LEU A 452 29.12 -17.46 19.61
C LEU A 452 28.31 -16.18 19.86
N SER A 453 28.78 -15.03 19.36
CA SER A 453 28.05 -13.77 19.48
C SER A 453 26.70 -13.82 18.79
N ARG A 454 26.57 -14.62 17.71
CA ARG A 454 25.31 -14.92 17.03
C ARG A 454 24.35 -15.77 17.87
N MET A 455 24.86 -16.62 18.76
CA MET A 455 24.06 -17.53 19.60
C MET A 455 23.31 -16.81 20.74
N GLN A 456 23.88 -15.74 21.30
CA GLN A 456 23.31 -15.04 22.46
C GLN A 456 22.29 -13.97 22.03
N GLY A 457 21.14 -14.40 21.50
CA GLY A 457 19.99 -13.52 21.21
C GLY A 457 19.36 -12.90 22.45
N ALA A 458 18.41 -11.98 22.25
CA ALA A 458 17.53 -11.58 23.33
C ALA A 458 16.77 -12.82 23.84
N ASN A 459 16.64 -12.94 25.17
CA ASN A 459 15.90 -14.04 25.75
C ASN A 459 14.41 -13.86 25.39
N PHE A 460 13.75 -14.94 25.01
CA PHE A 460 12.31 -14.93 24.72
C PHE A 460 11.51 -14.28 25.87
N GLY A 461 11.92 -14.52 27.12
CA GLY A 461 11.33 -13.90 28.30
C GLY A 461 11.43 -12.36 28.32
N GLU A 462 12.53 -11.78 27.86
CA GLU A 462 12.69 -10.32 27.80
C GLU A 462 11.78 -9.70 26.73
N VAL A 463 11.66 -10.36 25.58
CA VAL A 463 10.75 -9.94 24.50
C VAL A 463 9.30 -10.06 24.97
N LEU A 464 8.95 -11.13 25.67
CA LEU A 464 7.63 -11.32 26.24
C LEU A 464 7.29 -10.27 27.29
N VAL A 465 8.22 -9.93 28.19
CA VAL A 465 8.02 -8.87 29.18
C VAL A 465 7.87 -7.51 28.50
N LEU A 466 8.75 -7.19 27.55
CA LEU A 466 8.66 -5.95 26.77
C LEU A 466 7.30 -5.85 26.07
N PHE A 467 6.84 -6.96 25.50
CA PHE A 467 5.54 -7.07 24.88
C PHE A 467 4.40 -6.79 25.86
N LEU A 468 4.35 -7.48 26.99
CA LEU A 468 3.28 -7.33 27.99
C LEU A 468 3.21 -5.90 28.55
N VAL A 469 4.37 -5.31 28.84
CA VAL A 469 4.44 -3.91 29.33
C VAL A 469 3.99 -2.94 28.23
N GLY A 470 4.40 -3.16 26.98
CA GLY A 470 3.95 -2.35 25.83
C GLY A 470 2.44 -2.43 25.63
N MET A 471 1.86 -3.63 25.72
CA MET A 471 0.40 -3.84 25.65
C MET A 471 -0.35 -3.15 26.77
N LEU A 472 0.13 -3.28 28.00
CA LEU A 472 -0.45 -2.60 29.14
C LEU A 472 -0.43 -1.08 28.94
N GLY A 473 0.68 -0.54 28.41
CA GLY A 473 0.81 0.86 28.03
C GLY A 473 -0.24 1.29 26.99
N ILE A 474 -0.38 0.55 25.89
CA ILE A 474 -1.36 0.83 24.84
C ILE A 474 -2.79 0.79 25.39
N LEU A 475 -3.12 -0.23 26.20
CA LEU A 475 -4.44 -0.37 26.81
C LEU A 475 -4.73 0.79 27.77
N MET A 476 -3.79 1.14 28.65
CA MET A 476 -3.98 2.26 29.56
C MET A 476 -4.14 3.58 28.83
N LEU A 477 -3.30 3.82 27.82
CA LEU A 477 -3.38 5.02 26.98
C LEU A 477 -4.72 5.12 26.26
N SER A 478 -5.25 4.01 25.75
CA SER A 478 -6.47 4.02 24.93
C SER A 478 -7.75 4.05 25.78
N VAL A 479 -7.80 3.26 26.87
CA VAL A 479 -9.03 3.05 27.66
C VAL A 479 -9.28 4.17 28.66
N TYR A 480 -8.26 4.59 29.41
CA TYR A 480 -8.39 5.54 30.53
C TYR A 480 -8.13 7.00 30.15
N ARG A 481 -8.10 7.29 28.85
CA ARG A 481 -7.83 8.65 28.38
C ARG A 481 -8.98 9.60 28.71
N PRO A 482 -8.70 10.90 28.88
CA PRO A 482 -9.73 11.90 28.99
C PRO A 482 -10.55 12.02 27.70
N PRO A 483 -11.86 12.32 27.77
CA PRO A 483 -12.77 12.37 26.62
C PRO A 483 -12.65 13.68 25.83
N TYR A 484 -11.44 14.17 25.61
CA TYR A 484 -11.16 15.37 24.81
C TYR A 484 -10.10 15.09 23.74
N PHE A 485 -10.12 15.90 22.67
CA PHE A 485 -9.28 15.71 21.48
C PHE A 485 -7.78 15.54 21.78
N ALA A 486 -7.23 16.31 22.73
CA ALA A 486 -5.83 16.17 23.12
C ALA A 486 -5.52 14.82 23.80
N GLY A 487 -6.47 14.23 24.53
CA GLY A 487 -6.36 12.89 25.10
C GLY A 487 -6.34 11.81 24.01
N ASP A 488 -7.22 11.94 23.00
CA ASP A 488 -7.23 11.05 21.83
C ASP A 488 -5.91 11.11 21.06
N CYS A 489 -5.43 12.32 20.75
CA CYS A 489 -4.16 12.52 20.04
C CYS A 489 -2.97 11.92 20.80
N PHE A 490 -2.93 12.12 22.12
CA PHE A 490 -1.88 11.56 22.96
C PHE A 490 -1.87 10.03 22.94
N ALA A 491 -3.05 9.41 23.09
CA ALA A 491 -3.21 7.96 23.02
C ALA A 491 -2.78 7.38 21.67
N ILE A 492 -3.22 8.00 20.57
CA ILE A 492 -2.91 7.55 19.20
C ILE A 492 -1.41 7.59 18.93
N VAL A 493 -0.75 8.72 19.23
CA VAL A 493 0.68 8.92 18.94
C VAL A 493 1.55 7.99 19.77
N LEU A 494 1.29 7.89 21.08
CA LEU A 494 2.10 7.06 21.96
C LEU A 494 1.88 5.57 21.71
N ALA A 495 0.65 5.13 21.45
CA ALA A 495 0.41 3.72 21.13
C ALA A 495 1.14 3.30 19.84
N ALA A 496 1.13 4.17 18.81
CA ALA A 496 1.89 3.95 17.59
C ALA A 496 3.41 3.90 17.86
N ALA A 497 3.93 4.78 18.73
CA ALA A 497 5.35 4.78 19.11
C ALA A 497 5.77 3.52 19.87
N ILE A 498 4.94 3.03 20.80
CA ILE A 498 5.17 1.76 21.50
C ILE A 498 5.24 0.61 20.49
N ALA A 499 4.26 0.52 19.58
CA ALA A 499 4.26 -0.52 18.56
C ALA A 499 5.50 -0.42 17.65
N PHE A 500 5.85 0.79 17.18
CA PHE A 500 7.04 1.01 16.37
C PHE A 500 8.31 0.47 17.03
N MET A 501 8.54 0.86 18.28
CA MET A 501 9.74 0.48 19.00
C MET A 501 9.78 -1.02 19.26
N PHE A 502 8.66 -1.64 19.64
CA PHE A 502 8.57 -3.10 19.81
C PHE A 502 8.92 -3.83 18.52
N PHE A 503 8.31 -3.45 17.40
CA PHE A 503 8.59 -4.12 16.13
C PHE A 503 9.97 -3.78 15.58
N MET A 504 10.58 -2.65 15.96
CA MET A 504 11.98 -2.36 15.63
C MET A 504 12.93 -3.34 16.34
N VAL A 505 12.67 -3.65 17.61
CA VAL A 505 13.38 -4.70 18.33
C VAL A 505 13.19 -6.04 17.61
N VAL A 506 11.96 -6.39 17.24
CA VAL A 506 11.67 -7.63 16.51
C VAL A 506 12.37 -7.66 15.16
N ASP A 507 12.44 -6.54 14.43
CA ASP A 507 13.17 -6.46 13.16
C ASP A 507 14.67 -6.69 13.35
N LEU A 508 15.27 -6.09 14.38
CA LEU A 508 16.68 -6.30 14.74
C LEU A 508 16.96 -7.74 15.17
N MET A 509 15.99 -8.38 15.84
CA MET A 509 16.07 -9.79 16.19
C MET A 509 15.87 -10.71 14.99
N ARG A 510 14.91 -10.44 14.11
CA ARG A 510 14.57 -11.28 12.95
C ARG A 510 15.69 -11.35 11.92
N LEU A 511 16.48 -10.29 11.81
CA LEU A 511 17.73 -10.31 11.04
C LEU A 511 18.75 -11.34 11.59
N ARG A 512 18.52 -11.92 12.77
CA ARG A 512 19.43 -12.83 13.48
C ARG A 512 18.70 -14.12 13.86
N SER A 513 19.00 -15.20 13.17
CA SER A 513 18.59 -16.54 13.60
C SER A 513 19.44 -16.99 14.79
N GLN A 514 18.77 -17.53 15.84
CA GLN A 514 19.42 -18.05 17.05
C GLN A 514 19.94 -19.46 16.77
N PHE A 515 21.16 -19.82 17.20
CA PHE A 515 21.72 -21.17 17.05
C PHE A 515 22.47 -21.63 18.31
N PHE A 516 22.72 -22.94 18.42
CA PHE A 516 23.57 -23.53 19.45
C PHE A 516 24.75 -24.29 18.83
N LEU A 517 25.94 -24.17 19.41
CA LEU A 517 27.10 -24.99 19.10
C LEU A 517 27.05 -26.24 19.99
N GLU A 518 26.77 -27.39 19.40
CA GLU A 518 26.87 -28.69 20.04
C GLU A 518 28.24 -29.31 19.73
N LEU A 519 28.82 -30.01 20.70
CA LEU A 519 29.94 -30.90 20.41
C LEU A 519 29.38 -32.22 19.86
N ASP A 520 29.73 -32.52 18.61
CA ASP A 520 29.56 -33.85 18.01
C ASP A 520 30.34 -34.88 18.85
N ASP A 521 29.93 -36.16 18.82
CA ASP A 521 30.57 -37.31 19.47
C ASP A 521 32.09 -37.40 19.19
N LYS A 522 32.58 -36.71 18.16
CA LYS A 522 34.00 -36.60 17.79
C LYS A 522 34.74 -35.40 18.40
N GLY A 523 34.12 -34.67 19.33
CA GLY A 523 34.69 -33.47 19.94
C GLY A 523 34.77 -32.27 18.99
N LYS A 524 34.01 -32.28 17.88
CA LYS A 524 33.96 -31.18 16.92
C LYS A 524 32.71 -30.34 17.16
N PHE A 525 32.86 -29.02 17.18
CA PHE A 525 31.72 -28.12 17.26
C PHE A 525 30.89 -28.19 15.96
N ARG A 526 29.57 -28.34 16.08
CA ARG A 526 28.58 -28.30 15.00
C ARG A 526 27.40 -27.44 15.42
N MET A 527 26.75 -26.77 14.47
CA MET A 527 25.49 -26.07 14.77
C MET A 527 24.32 -27.06 14.91
N SER A 528 23.56 -26.90 16.00
CA SER A 528 22.32 -27.63 16.29
C SER A 528 21.24 -27.32 15.24
N ARG A 529 20.55 -28.36 14.74
CA ARG A 529 19.54 -28.26 13.66
C ARG A 529 18.12 -27.94 14.15
N ASP A 530 17.86 -27.94 15.45
CA ASP A 530 16.49 -28.02 16.00
C ASP A 530 15.69 -26.69 16.08
N ILE A 531 16.08 -25.65 15.35
CA ILE A 531 15.57 -24.28 15.60
C ILE A 531 14.44 -23.84 14.66
N MET A 532 13.97 -24.71 13.77
CA MET A 532 12.86 -24.40 12.85
C MET A 532 11.54 -23.99 13.56
N ARG A 533 11.45 -24.13 14.90
CA ARG A 533 10.30 -23.72 15.71
C ARG A 533 10.27 -22.23 16.10
N ALA A 534 11.40 -21.53 16.23
CA ALA A 534 11.43 -20.19 16.83
C ALA A 534 10.81 -19.10 15.93
N THR A 535 11.10 -19.10 14.63
CA THR A 535 10.56 -18.09 13.70
C THR A 535 9.06 -18.23 13.45
N LEU A 536 8.54 -19.46 13.51
CA LEU A 536 7.12 -19.74 13.38
C LEU A 536 6.39 -19.31 14.65
N ILE A 537 7.01 -19.53 15.83
CA ILE A 537 6.50 -19.04 17.11
C ILE A 537 6.54 -17.52 17.17
N ASP A 538 7.57 -16.82 16.72
CA ASP A 538 7.60 -15.34 16.71
C ASP A 538 6.55 -14.73 15.77
N THR A 539 6.29 -15.39 14.64
CA THR A 539 5.22 -15.01 13.71
C THR A 539 3.84 -15.31 14.30
N VAL A 540 3.69 -16.44 15.00
CA VAL A 540 2.47 -16.80 15.73
C VAL A 540 2.26 -15.90 16.93
N VAL A 541 3.30 -15.52 17.66
CA VAL A 541 3.26 -14.59 18.79
C VAL A 541 2.87 -13.22 18.27
N SER A 542 3.48 -12.72 17.19
CA SER A 542 3.07 -11.46 16.53
C SER A 542 1.64 -11.52 15.97
N GLY A 543 1.21 -12.68 15.46
CA GLY A 543 -0.16 -12.91 15.01
C GLY A 543 -1.16 -12.93 16.18
N VAL A 544 -0.82 -13.61 17.27
CA VAL A 544 -1.55 -13.66 18.55
C VAL A 544 -1.56 -12.27 19.18
N LEU A 545 -0.53 -11.46 19.00
CA LEU A 545 -0.42 -10.10 19.49
C LEU A 545 -1.46 -9.20 18.85
N VAL A 546 -1.50 -9.22 17.52
CA VAL A 546 -2.50 -8.51 16.73
C VAL A 546 -3.88 -9.06 17.06
N LEU A 547 -4.03 -10.38 17.18
CA LEU A 547 -5.30 -11.02 17.52
C LEU A 547 -5.76 -10.65 18.94
N VAL A 548 -4.87 -10.57 19.94
CA VAL A 548 -5.19 -10.23 21.33
C VAL A 548 -5.46 -8.74 21.47
N VAL A 549 -4.75 -7.86 20.75
CA VAL A 549 -5.13 -6.43 20.65
C VAL A 549 -6.53 -6.32 20.06
N ILE A 550 -6.81 -7.04 18.97
CA ILE A 550 -8.12 -7.06 18.31
C ILE A 550 -9.19 -7.66 19.25
N LEU A 551 -8.91 -8.76 19.95
CA LEU A 551 -9.85 -9.40 20.87
C LEU A 551 -10.05 -8.60 22.17
N ALA A 552 -9.02 -7.91 22.66
CA ALA A 552 -9.12 -7.04 23.82
C ALA A 552 -9.89 -5.77 23.49
N THR A 553 -9.64 -5.19 22.31
CA THR A 553 -10.45 -4.08 21.79
C THR A 553 -11.89 -4.54 21.58
N LEU A 554 -12.14 -5.63 20.83
CA LEU A 554 -13.48 -6.23 20.64
C LEU A 554 -14.18 -6.64 21.94
N GLY A 555 -13.44 -7.21 22.90
CA GLY A 555 -13.95 -7.60 24.22
C GLY A 555 -14.34 -6.38 25.05
N ALA A 556 -13.55 -5.31 24.99
CA ALA A 556 -13.94 -4.02 25.55
C ALA A 556 -15.16 -3.43 24.83
N MET A 557 -15.29 -3.60 23.50
CA MET A 557 -16.50 -3.22 22.75
C MET A 557 -17.74 -3.99 23.25
N TRP A 558 -17.59 -5.27 23.59
CA TRP A 558 -18.68 -6.15 24.01
C TRP A 558 -19.14 -5.91 25.46
N LEU A 559 -18.20 -5.75 26.39
CA LEU A 559 -18.49 -5.47 27.81
C LEU A 559 -19.22 -4.13 28.02
N ARG A 560 -18.93 -3.12 27.20
CA ARG A 560 -19.64 -1.82 27.28
C ARG A 560 -21.05 -1.88 26.70
N ARG A 561 -21.30 -2.69 25.66
CA ARG A 561 -22.66 -2.95 25.14
C ARG A 561 -23.55 -3.71 26.13
N GLY A 562 -22.97 -4.53 27.01
CA GLY A 562 -23.72 -5.23 28.06
C GLY A 562 -24.07 -4.36 29.27
N THR A 563 -23.40 -3.22 29.45
CA THR A 563 -23.58 -2.32 30.60
C THR A 563 -24.40 -1.07 30.26
N VAL A 564 -24.43 -0.66 29.00
CA VAL A 564 -25.43 0.31 28.50
C VAL A 564 -26.65 -0.50 28.06
N GLY A 565 -27.57 -0.73 29.00
CA GLY A 565 -28.87 -1.32 28.71
C GLY A 565 -29.59 -0.56 27.59
N PHE A 566 -30.37 -1.32 26.81
CA PHE A 566 -31.35 -0.79 25.86
C PHE A 566 -32.29 0.23 26.51
#